data_AF-A0A925M7U8-F1
#
_entry.id   AF-A0A925M7U8-F1
#
_cell.length_a   1.000
_cell.length_b   1.000
_cell.length_c   1.000
_cell.angle_alpha   90.00
_cell.angle_beta   90.00
_cell.angle_gamma   90.00
#
_symmetry.space_group_name_H-M   'P 1'
#
loop_
_entity.id
_entity.type
_entity.pdbx_description
1 polymer ?
#
loop_
_entity_poly.entity_id
_entity_poly.type
_entity_poly.pdbx_seq_one_letter_code
_entity_poly.pdbx_strand_id
1 'polypeptide(L)'
;MAPRSLLRAKRDLHTALPDPVASPVIKWVGGKTKLLSALTARMPAHFERYFEPFAGGAALFFRIAPERAVLTDSNHDLIGLYTCLTKDVAGVIRTLEHHRSAHSEAHYYETRTRWNDRELAWTSAERAATFIYLNKTCFNGLWRVNRSGAFNVPIGRYVDPPICAQRIGHGAEPGHPALRRLPLRGGRRAARRLRVLRSALRSGHADRQLHQLHRRCVRA
;
A
#
# COMPACT_ATOMS: atom_id res chain seq x y z
N MET A 1 32.52 -24.50 25.17
CA MET A 1 31.92 -24.80 23.84
C MET A 1 30.97 -23.68 23.47
N ALA A 2 31.15 -23.07 22.28
CA ALA A 2 30.63 -21.75 21.89
C ALA A 2 29.10 -21.63 21.73
N PRO A 3 28.50 -20.45 21.97
CA PRO A 3 27.10 -20.19 21.67
C PRO A 3 26.92 -19.93 20.17
N ARG A 4 26.17 -20.79 19.47
CA ARG A 4 25.70 -20.54 18.10
C ARG A 4 24.64 -19.42 18.14
N SER A 5 25.09 -18.18 18.08
CA SER A 5 24.25 -17.08 17.63
C SER A 5 23.89 -17.37 16.17
N LEU A 6 22.63 -17.70 15.91
CA LEU A 6 22.07 -17.66 14.57
C LEU A 6 22.02 -16.19 14.15
N LEU A 7 23.15 -15.66 13.67
CA LEU A 7 23.19 -14.48 12.82
C LEU A 7 22.32 -14.81 11.61
N ARG A 8 21.04 -14.45 11.68
CA ARG A 8 20.18 -14.36 10.50
C ARG A 8 20.91 -13.46 9.52
N ALA A 9 21.32 -14.02 8.39
CA ALA A 9 22.02 -13.28 7.35
C ALA A 9 21.27 -11.98 7.05
N LYS A 10 21.92 -10.83 7.29
CA LYS A 10 21.38 -9.52 6.94
C LYS A 10 21.28 -9.48 5.41
N ARG A 11 20.12 -9.10 4.89
CA ARG A 11 19.90 -9.00 3.44
C ARG A 11 20.86 -7.95 2.86
N ASP A 12 21.58 -8.28 1.80
CA ASP A 12 22.42 -7.35 1.05
C ASP A 12 21.56 -6.66 -0.03
N LEU A 13 21.52 -5.33 -0.04
CA LEU A 13 20.80 -4.54 -1.04
C LEU A 13 21.55 -4.39 -2.38
N HIS A 14 22.85 -4.70 -2.46
CA HIS A 14 23.64 -4.58 -3.69
C HIS A 14 23.60 -5.83 -4.58
N THR A 15 23.04 -6.93 -4.07
CA THR A 15 22.60 -8.03 -4.93
C THR A 15 21.31 -7.63 -5.66
N ALA A 16 21.05 -8.19 -6.85
CA ALA A 16 19.84 -7.88 -7.62
C ALA A 16 18.58 -7.95 -6.73
N LEU A 17 17.94 -6.79 -6.49
CA LEU A 17 16.70 -6.72 -5.74
C LEU A 17 15.64 -7.50 -6.52
N PRO A 18 14.88 -8.40 -5.87
CA PRO A 18 13.79 -9.06 -6.56
C PRO A 18 12.75 -8.03 -7.02
N ASP A 19 11.92 -8.44 -7.98
CA ASP A 19 10.80 -7.63 -8.43
C ASP A 19 10.01 -7.09 -7.24
N PRO A 20 9.57 -5.81 -7.29
CA PRO A 20 8.91 -5.17 -6.17
C PRO A 20 7.66 -5.98 -5.77
N VAL A 21 7.71 -6.54 -4.56
CA VAL A 21 6.64 -7.37 -3.98
C VAL A 21 5.38 -6.53 -3.72
N ALA A 22 5.53 -5.20 -3.62
CA ALA A 22 4.46 -4.24 -3.46
C ALA A 22 4.82 -2.90 -4.11
N SER A 23 3.82 -2.07 -4.35
CA SER A 23 3.94 -0.73 -4.93
C SER A 23 3.08 0.28 -4.16
N PRO A 24 3.34 1.59 -4.29
CA PRO A 24 2.50 2.63 -3.71
C PRO A 24 1.00 2.42 -3.94
N VAL A 25 0.22 2.48 -2.87
CA VAL A 25 -1.24 2.30 -2.91
C VAL A 25 -1.99 3.54 -3.39
N ILE A 26 -1.35 4.71 -3.33
CA ILE A 26 -1.91 6.01 -3.71
C ILE A 26 -0.98 6.73 -4.70
N LYS A 27 -1.56 7.64 -5.49
CA LYS A 27 -0.78 8.64 -6.22
C LYS A 27 -0.37 9.72 -5.22
N TRP A 28 0.91 10.07 -5.22
CA TRP A 28 1.44 11.10 -4.32
C TRP A 28 2.38 12.01 -5.08
N VAL A 29 2.20 13.32 -4.90
CA VAL A 29 3.10 14.32 -5.48
C VAL A 29 4.50 14.13 -4.88
N GLY A 30 5.53 14.18 -5.72
CA GLY A 30 6.90 13.87 -5.30
C GLY A 30 7.16 12.36 -5.12
N GLY A 31 6.34 11.49 -5.73
CA GLY A 31 6.55 10.05 -5.71
C GLY A 31 7.95 9.66 -6.23
N LYS A 32 8.69 8.90 -5.40
CA LYS A 32 10.10 8.56 -5.65
C LYS A 32 10.31 7.43 -6.68
N THR A 33 9.26 6.98 -7.35
CA THR A 33 9.29 5.80 -8.26
C THR A 33 10.35 5.91 -9.35
N LYS A 34 10.49 7.09 -9.99
CA LYS A 34 11.50 7.33 -11.03
C LYS A 34 12.94 7.38 -10.50
N LEU A 35 13.11 7.63 -9.20
CA LEU A 35 14.41 7.75 -8.54
C LEU A 35 14.84 6.46 -7.84
N LEU A 36 14.03 5.40 -7.88
CA LEU A 36 14.28 4.20 -7.08
C LEU A 36 15.65 3.58 -7.37
N SER A 37 16.06 3.46 -8.64
CA SER A 37 17.37 2.90 -9.01
C SER A 37 18.53 3.69 -8.39
N ALA A 38 18.48 5.02 -8.51
CA ALA A 38 19.49 5.93 -7.97
C ALA A 38 19.53 5.92 -6.44
N LEU A 39 18.37 5.83 -5.78
CA LEU A 39 18.27 5.76 -4.33
C LEU A 39 18.79 4.41 -3.81
N THR A 40 18.34 3.29 -4.38
CA THR A 40 18.76 1.95 -3.93
C THR A 40 20.25 1.71 -4.13
N ALA A 41 20.84 2.26 -5.20
CA ALA A 41 22.28 2.15 -5.44
C ALA A 41 23.15 2.86 -4.39
N ARG A 42 22.61 3.90 -3.72
CA ARG A 42 23.30 4.68 -2.68
C ARG A 42 22.95 4.25 -1.26
N MET A 43 22.01 3.32 -1.10
CA MET A 43 21.67 2.81 0.21
C MET A 43 22.79 1.90 0.74
N PRO A 44 23.02 1.87 2.06
CA PRO A 44 23.95 0.92 2.64
C PRO A 44 23.48 -0.51 2.34
N ALA A 45 24.42 -1.39 2.00
CA ALA A 45 24.19 -2.82 1.79
C ALA A 45 23.38 -3.45 2.92
N HIS A 46 23.64 -3.01 4.16
CA HIS A 46 23.03 -3.52 5.37
C HIS A 46 22.61 -2.40 6.31
N PHE A 47 21.43 -2.56 6.91
CA PHE A 47 20.91 -1.70 7.97
C PHE A 47 19.94 -2.51 8.84
N GLU A 48 19.74 -2.07 10.07
CA GLU A 48 18.89 -2.79 11.03
C GLU A 48 17.45 -2.29 11.05
N ARG A 49 17.27 -0.99 10.79
CA ARG A 49 15.97 -0.33 10.80
C ARG A 49 15.96 0.80 9.77
N TYR A 50 14.91 0.83 8.98
CA TYR A 50 14.63 1.88 8.03
C TYR A 50 13.80 2.99 8.66
N PHE A 51 14.10 4.24 8.34
CA PHE A 51 13.31 5.40 8.76
C PHE A 51 13.01 6.24 7.52
N GLU A 52 11.73 6.53 7.26
CA GLU A 52 11.31 7.43 6.19
C GLU A 52 10.46 8.55 6.80
N PRO A 53 11.06 9.72 7.10
CA PRO A 53 10.35 10.79 7.79
C PRO A 53 9.29 11.50 6.93
N PHE A 54 9.40 11.33 5.60
CA PHE A 54 8.50 11.87 4.58
C PHE A 54 8.05 10.72 3.67
N ALA A 55 7.17 9.88 4.21
CA ALA A 55 6.73 8.66 3.57
C ALA A 55 6.06 8.96 2.21
N GLY A 56 5.12 9.91 2.17
CA GLY A 56 4.27 10.13 1.00
C GLY A 56 3.68 8.81 0.47
N GLY A 57 3.88 8.52 -0.82
CA GLY A 57 3.46 7.24 -1.42
C GLY A 57 4.28 6.00 -0.99
N ALA A 58 5.30 6.15 -0.14
CA ALA A 58 6.15 5.08 0.40
C ALA A 58 6.85 4.22 -0.68
N ALA A 59 7.17 4.81 -1.84
CA ALA A 59 7.73 4.09 -2.98
C ALA A 59 9.06 3.38 -2.66
N LEU A 60 9.95 4.05 -1.92
CA LEU A 60 11.24 3.47 -1.54
C LEU A 60 11.06 2.36 -0.51
N PHE A 61 10.22 2.58 0.52
CA PHE A 61 9.83 1.54 1.47
C PHE A 61 9.32 0.27 0.78
N PHE A 62 8.38 0.40 -0.16
CA PHE A 62 7.84 -0.76 -0.88
C PHE A 62 8.88 -1.44 -1.78
N ARG A 63 9.80 -0.68 -2.37
CA ARG A 63 10.89 -1.21 -3.19
C ARG A 63 11.88 -2.04 -2.38
N ILE A 64 12.30 -1.55 -1.21
CA ILE A 64 13.34 -2.22 -0.40
C ILE A 64 12.75 -3.27 0.55
N ALA A 65 11.47 -3.15 0.90
CA ALA A 65 10.73 -4.04 1.78
C ALA A 65 11.52 -4.42 3.06
N PRO A 66 11.88 -3.42 3.90
CA PRO A 66 12.78 -3.64 5.02
C PRO A 66 12.09 -4.45 6.13
N GLU A 67 12.84 -5.25 6.88
CA GLU A 67 12.25 -6.05 7.97
C GLU A 67 11.68 -5.20 9.11
N ARG A 68 12.29 -4.03 9.36
CA ARG A 68 11.89 -3.07 10.39
C ARG A 68 11.92 -1.67 9.81
N ALA A 69 10.80 -0.97 9.89
CA ALA A 69 10.68 0.41 9.40
C ALA A 69 9.90 1.29 10.36
N VAL A 70 10.18 2.60 10.31
CA VAL A 70 9.34 3.65 10.86
C VAL A 70 9.02 4.61 9.73
N LEU A 71 7.74 4.70 9.37
CA LEU A 71 7.26 5.67 8.40
C LEU A 71 6.58 6.80 9.17
N THR A 72 6.93 8.04 8.86
CA THR A 72 6.22 9.21 9.34
C THR A 72 5.92 10.14 8.18
N ASP A 73 4.94 11.01 8.40
CA ASP A 73 4.53 12.07 7.49
C ASP A 73 3.73 13.09 8.31
N SER A 74 3.65 14.33 7.86
CA SER A 74 2.81 15.34 8.53
C SER A 74 1.33 15.08 8.27
N ASN A 75 0.99 14.34 7.21
CA ASN A 75 -0.39 13.97 6.92
C ASN A 75 -0.84 12.77 7.78
N HIS A 76 -1.66 13.04 8.79
CA HIS A 76 -2.18 12.01 9.69
C HIS A 76 -3.09 10.99 9.00
N ASP A 77 -3.89 11.39 8.01
CA ASP A 77 -4.74 10.46 7.26
C ASP A 77 -3.91 9.48 6.43
N LEU A 78 -2.78 9.94 5.87
CA LEU A 78 -1.83 9.09 5.16
C LEU A 78 -1.20 8.04 6.09
N ILE A 79 -0.77 8.44 7.28
CA ILE A 79 -0.23 7.51 8.28
C ILE A 79 -1.33 6.58 8.82
N GLY A 80 -2.56 7.08 8.96
CA GLY A 80 -3.74 6.31 9.29
C GLY A 80 -4.02 5.21 8.26
N LEU A 81 -3.94 5.53 6.97
CA LEU A 81 -4.04 4.58 5.87
C LEU A 81 -3.00 3.46 6.00
N TYR A 82 -1.70 3.79 6.08
CA TYR A 82 -0.66 2.76 6.18
C TYR A 82 -0.80 1.92 7.45
N THR A 83 -1.19 2.54 8.56
CA THR A 83 -1.46 1.82 9.82
C THR A 83 -2.62 0.84 9.66
N CYS A 84 -3.72 1.27 9.03
CA CYS A 84 -4.88 0.42 8.79
C CYS A 84 -4.53 -0.78 7.89
N LEU A 85 -3.74 -0.57 6.83
CA LEU A 85 -3.27 -1.65 5.95
C LEU A 85 -2.40 -2.69 6.66
N THR A 86 -1.85 -2.41 7.84
CA THR A 86 -1.17 -3.44 8.65
C THR A 86 -2.12 -4.29 9.50
N LYS A 87 -3.36 -3.84 9.69
CA LYS A 87 -4.33 -4.41 10.64
C LYS A 87 -5.54 -5.04 9.96
N ASP A 88 -6.13 -4.35 8.99
CA ASP A 88 -7.40 -4.74 8.38
C ASP A 88 -7.46 -4.43 6.87
N VAL A 89 -6.62 -5.12 6.10
CA VAL A 89 -6.64 -5.02 4.63
C VAL A 89 -7.98 -5.49 4.06
N ALA A 90 -8.58 -6.51 4.67
CA ALA A 90 -9.84 -7.08 4.20
C ALA A 90 -11.00 -6.07 4.31
N GLY A 91 -11.08 -5.33 5.42
CA GLY A 91 -12.04 -4.23 5.59
C GLY A 91 -11.85 -3.14 4.55
N VAL A 92 -10.60 -2.70 4.34
CA VAL A 92 -10.29 -1.69 3.30
C VAL A 92 -10.74 -2.16 1.92
N ILE A 93 -10.45 -3.40 1.54
CA ILE A 93 -10.87 -3.98 0.26
C ILE A 93 -12.39 -3.97 0.11
N ARG A 94 -13.14 -4.44 1.13
CA ARG A 94 -14.60 -4.47 1.09
C ARG A 94 -15.19 -3.07 0.90
N THR A 95 -14.69 -2.07 1.63
CA THR A 95 -15.17 -0.68 1.48
C THR A 95 -14.81 -0.10 0.12
N LEU A 96 -13.63 -0.41 -0.42
CA LEU A 96 -13.25 0.03 -1.77
C LEU A 96 -14.09 -0.63 -2.87
N GLU A 97 -14.48 -1.90 -2.71
CA GLU A 97 -15.40 -2.59 -3.63
C GLU A 97 -16.76 -1.89 -3.67
N HIS A 98 -17.26 -1.43 -2.51
CA HIS A 98 -18.48 -0.60 -2.43
C HIS A 98 -18.30 0.76 -3.14
N HIS A 99 -17.19 1.47 -2.90
CA HIS A 99 -16.92 2.72 -3.62
C HIS A 99 -16.81 2.51 -5.14
N ARG A 100 -16.30 1.37 -5.59
CA ARG A 100 -16.21 1.02 -7.01
C ARG A 100 -17.57 0.81 -7.63
N SER A 101 -18.44 0.04 -7.00
CA SER A 101 -19.79 -0.22 -7.53
C SER A 101 -20.67 1.02 -7.54
N ALA A 102 -20.48 1.93 -6.56
CA ALA A 102 -21.23 3.18 -6.47
C ALA A 102 -20.59 4.36 -7.22
N HIS A 103 -19.45 4.16 -7.91
CA HIS A 103 -18.68 5.28 -8.47
C HIS A 103 -19.50 6.09 -9.48
N SER A 104 -19.67 7.36 -9.17
CA SER A 104 -20.31 8.37 -10.00
C SER A 104 -19.84 9.74 -9.55
N GLU A 105 -20.13 10.78 -10.33
CA GLU A 105 -19.86 12.16 -9.94
C GLU A 105 -20.59 12.53 -8.64
N ALA A 106 -21.87 12.16 -8.53
CA ALA A 106 -22.67 12.37 -7.33
C ALA A 106 -22.04 11.68 -6.10
N HIS A 107 -21.71 10.39 -6.22
CA HIS A 107 -21.09 9.61 -5.13
C HIS A 107 -19.73 10.18 -4.70
N TYR A 108 -18.93 10.65 -5.66
CA TYR A 108 -17.65 11.30 -5.36
C TYR A 108 -17.84 12.55 -4.50
N TYR A 109 -18.75 13.45 -4.89
CA TYR A 109 -18.96 14.69 -4.14
C TYR A 109 -19.64 14.45 -2.80
N GLU A 110 -20.57 13.49 -2.70
CA GLU A 110 -21.12 13.06 -1.42
C GLU A 110 -20.02 12.53 -0.49
N THR A 111 -19.19 11.61 -1.01
CA THR A 111 -18.06 11.04 -0.25
C THR A 111 -17.08 12.13 0.17
N ARG A 112 -16.83 13.13 -0.68
CA ARG A 112 -15.98 14.28 -0.36
C ARG A 112 -16.59 15.16 0.74
N THR A 113 -17.90 15.39 0.71
CA THR A 113 -18.61 16.13 1.75
C THR A 113 -18.49 15.39 3.08
N ARG A 114 -18.77 14.08 3.11
CA ARG A 114 -18.60 13.23 4.28
C ARG A 114 -17.16 13.23 4.79
N TRP A 115 -16.17 13.17 3.90
CA TRP A 115 -14.74 13.22 4.29
C TRP A 115 -14.38 14.47 5.08
N ASN A 116 -15.00 15.60 4.72
CA ASN A 116 -14.78 16.92 5.32
C ASN A 116 -15.65 17.18 6.56
N ASP A 117 -16.59 16.30 6.87
CA ASP A 117 -17.37 16.34 8.11
C ASP A 117 -16.48 15.89 9.28
N ARG A 118 -16.30 16.79 10.25
CA ARG A 118 -15.44 16.57 11.42
C ARG A 118 -16.14 15.79 12.53
N GLU A 119 -17.46 15.77 12.53
CA GLU A 119 -18.27 15.06 13.52
C GLU A 119 -18.52 13.60 13.11
N LEU A 120 -18.30 13.29 11.83
CA LEU A 120 -18.47 11.94 11.32
C LEU A 120 -17.42 10.98 11.88
N ALA A 121 -17.89 9.98 12.64
CA ALA A 121 -17.06 8.90 13.11
C ALA A 121 -16.76 7.90 11.98
N TRP A 122 -15.49 7.52 11.85
CA TRP A 122 -15.03 6.54 10.86
C TRP A 122 -14.40 5.35 11.56
N THR A 123 -14.68 4.13 11.09
CA THR A 123 -13.77 3.02 11.36
C THR A 123 -12.44 3.26 10.63
N SER A 124 -11.35 2.66 11.11
CA SER A 124 -10.04 2.80 10.46
C SER A 124 -10.06 2.32 9.00
N ALA A 125 -10.81 1.24 8.71
CA ALA A 125 -10.94 0.69 7.37
C ALA A 125 -11.71 1.63 6.43
N GLU A 126 -12.83 2.21 6.89
CA GLU A 126 -13.59 3.16 6.08
C GLU A 126 -12.80 4.43 5.78
N ARG A 127 -12.11 4.99 6.79
CA ARG A 127 -11.28 6.19 6.58
C ARG A 127 -10.16 5.91 5.58
N ALA A 128 -9.46 4.78 5.72
CA ALA A 128 -8.38 4.39 4.81
C ALA A 128 -8.88 4.12 3.38
N ALA A 129 -9.99 3.40 3.22
CA ALA A 129 -10.61 3.14 1.93
C ALA A 129 -11.09 4.44 1.26
N THR A 130 -11.73 5.33 2.02
CA THR A 130 -12.22 6.61 1.50
C THR A 130 -11.07 7.50 1.05
N PHE A 131 -9.96 7.52 1.79
CA PHE A 131 -8.74 8.23 1.38
C PHE A 131 -8.20 7.72 0.04
N ILE A 132 -8.09 6.39 -0.12
CA ILE A 132 -7.67 5.78 -1.39
C ILE A 132 -8.65 6.12 -2.51
N TYR A 133 -9.96 5.98 -2.27
CA TYR A 133 -11.00 6.27 -3.24
C TYR A 133 -10.88 7.71 -3.75
N LEU A 134 -10.89 8.70 -2.85
CA LEU A 134 -10.75 10.10 -3.20
C LEU A 134 -9.46 10.36 -3.97
N ASN A 135 -8.32 9.81 -3.52
CA ASN A 135 -7.05 9.97 -4.21
C ASN A 135 -7.03 9.34 -5.61
N LYS A 136 -7.64 8.18 -5.81
CA LYS A 136 -7.58 7.49 -7.11
C LYS A 136 -8.59 8.02 -8.10
N THR A 137 -9.66 8.66 -7.62
CA THR A 137 -10.75 9.17 -8.45
C THR A 137 -10.71 10.68 -8.63
N CYS A 138 -9.92 11.43 -7.86
CA CYS A 138 -9.77 12.88 -8.04
C CYS A 138 -8.86 13.25 -9.22
N PHE A 139 -8.94 14.51 -9.64
CA PHE A 139 -8.09 15.06 -10.68
C PHE A 139 -6.60 14.83 -10.38
N ASN A 140 -5.91 14.13 -11.29
CA ASN A 140 -4.49 13.77 -11.24
C ASN A 140 -4.01 13.04 -9.97
N GLY A 141 -4.91 12.53 -9.14
CA GLY A 141 -4.57 11.92 -7.87
C GLY A 141 -3.85 12.83 -6.90
N LEU A 142 -4.22 14.12 -6.94
CA LEU A 142 -3.71 15.12 -6.03
C LEU A 142 -4.32 14.95 -4.63
N TRP A 143 -3.51 15.14 -3.60
CA TRP A 143 -4.01 15.40 -2.25
C TRP A 143 -3.82 16.87 -1.90
N ARG A 144 -4.93 17.63 -1.81
CA ARG A 144 -4.92 19.05 -1.49
C ARG A 144 -6.05 19.39 -0.54
N VAL A 145 -5.72 20.16 0.49
CA VAL A 145 -6.66 20.72 1.44
C VAL A 145 -6.62 22.24 1.39
N ASN A 146 -7.72 22.90 1.76
CA ASN A 146 -7.76 24.35 1.93
C ASN A 146 -7.24 24.76 3.33
N ARG A 147 -7.32 26.06 3.66
CA ARG A 147 -6.90 26.59 4.98
C ARG A 147 -7.68 25.98 6.16
N SER A 148 -8.92 25.53 5.96
CA SER A 148 -9.71 24.85 6.99
C SER A 148 -9.42 23.34 7.08
N GLY A 149 -8.45 22.83 6.32
CA GLY A 149 -8.10 21.40 6.29
C GLY A 149 -9.05 20.53 5.48
N ALA A 150 -10.02 21.11 4.78
CA ALA A 150 -10.98 20.37 3.96
C ALA A 150 -10.37 20.00 2.60
N PHE A 151 -10.48 18.73 2.21
CA PHE A 151 -10.06 18.24 0.90
C PHE A 151 -10.94 18.85 -0.19
N ASN A 152 -10.30 19.42 -1.22
CA ASN A 152 -10.97 20.26 -2.22
C ASN A 152 -10.57 19.97 -3.68
N VAL A 153 -10.08 18.76 -3.97
CA VAL A 153 -9.78 18.36 -5.35
C VAL A 153 -11.11 17.97 -6.04
N PRO A 154 -11.35 18.37 -7.30
CA PRO A 154 -12.51 17.91 -8.05
C PRO A 154 -12.34 16.46 -8.51
N ILE A 155 -13.45 15.85 -8.94
CA ILE A 155 -13.41 14.52 -9.56
C ILE A 155 -12.52 14.53 -10.81
N GLY A 156 -11.80 13.44 -11.02
CA GLY A 156 -11.07 13.18 -12.26
C GLY A 156 -11.96 12.51 -13.31
N ARG A 157 -11.40 12.25 -14.49
CA ARG A 157 -12.10 11.53 -15.55
C ARG A 157 -11.70 10.06 -15.52
N TYR A 158 -12.33 9.29 -14.65
CA TYR A 158 -12.11 7.84 -14.54
C TYR A 158 -13.44 7.11 -14.66
N VAL A 159 -13.61 6.30 -15.70
CA VAL A 159 -14.81 5.47 -15.89
C VAL A 159 -14.74 4.22 -15.01
N ASP A 160 -13.57 3.57 -14.96
CA ASP A 160 -13.28 2.46 -14.04
C ASP A 160 -11.99 2.81 -13.27
N PRO A 161 -12.09 3.51 -12.14
CA PRO A 161 -10.91 3.88 -11.38
C PRO A 161 -10.23 2.61 -10.83
N PRO A 162 -8.89 2.48 -10.91
CA PRO A 162 -8.16 1.32 -10.42
C PRO A 162 -8.02 1.35 -8.89
N ILE A 163 -9.15 1.44 -8.18
CA ILE A 163 -9.26 1.40 -6.72
C ILE A 163 -9.33 -0.03 -6.20
N CYS A 164 -9.94 -0.92 -6.99
CA CYS A 164 -10.11 -2.35 -6.74
C CYS A 164 -10.31 -3.08 -8.07
N ALA A 165 -9.35 -2.98 -9.01
CA ALA A 165 -9.26 -3.92 -10.12
C ALA A 165 -9.48 -5.37 -9.61
N GLN A 166 -10.20 -6.20 -10.33
CA GLN A 166 -10.07 -7.64 -10.19
C GLN A 166 -9.23 -8.08 -11.38
N ARG A 167 -8.35 -9.07 -11.23
CA ARG A 167 -7.89 -9.80 -12.41
C ARG A 167 -9.10 -10.51 -12.99
N ILE A 168 -9.76 -9.91 -13.98
CA ILE A 168 -10.62 -10.64 -14.90
C ILE A 168 -9.67 -11.45 -15.78
N GLY A 169 -9.70 -12.77 -15.61
CA GLY A 169 -9.17 -13.67 -16.63
C GLY A 169 -10.20 -13.75 -17.75
N HIS A 170 -9.80 -13.38 -18.97
CA HIS A 170 -9.97 -14.12 -20.23
C HIS A 170 -9.86 -13.20 -21.46
N GLY A 171 -9.05 -13.64 -22.45
CA GLY A 171 -9.16 -13.22 -23.87
C GLY A 171 -7.84 -12.87 -24.59
N ALA A 172 -7.37 -13.80 -25.45
CA ALA A 172 -6.34 -13.73 -26.52
C ALA A 172 -4.83 -13.72 -26.13
N GLU A 173 -3.92 -14.59 -26.60
CA GLU A 173 -3.86 -15.74 -27.53
C GLU A 173 -2.52 -16.50 -27.23
N PRO A 174 -2.16 -17.66 -27.87
CA PRO A 174 -1.48 -18.79 -27.23
C PRO A 174 0.02 -18.89 -27.57
N GLY A 175 0.83 -19.27 -26.58
CA GLY A 175 2.22 -19.64 -26.84
C GLY A 175 3.05 -19.88 -25.58
N HIS A 176 3.35 -21.16 -25.34
CA HIS A 176 4.48 -21.69 -24.56
C HIS A 176 4.26 -22.05 -23.06
N PRO A 177 4.75 -23.22 -22.58
CA PRO A 177 4.22 -23.91 -21.42
C PRO A 177 5.11 -23.74 -20.18
N ALA A 178 4.54 -23.25 -19.08
CA ALA A 178 5.12 -23.41 -17.74
C ALA A 178 4.07 -23.15 -16.65
N LEU A 179 3.05 -24.02 -16.57
CA LEU A 179 2.19 -24.10 -15.39
C LEU A 179 2.30 -25.49 -14.79
N ARG A 180 3.29 -25.67 -13.91
CA ARG A 180 3.30 -26.72 -12.89
C ARG A 180 3.08 -26.07 -11.50
N ARG A 181 1.93 -26.40 -10.91
CA ARG A 181 1.56 -26.67 -9.50
C ARG A 181 2.61 -26.30 -8.41
N LEU A 182 2.29 -25.83 -7.19
CA LEU A 182 1.44 -26.40 -6.13
C LEU A 182 1.58 -25.49 -4.82
N PRO A 183 1.19 -25.92 -3.59
CA PRO A 183 -0.05 -25.69 -2.83
C PRO A 183 0.04 -24.72 -1.61
N LEU A 184 -1.11 -24.50 -0.97
CA LEU A 184 -1.31 -23.93 0.36
C LEU A 184 -0.93 -24.93 1.48
N ARG A 185 -0.04 -24.59 2.43
CA ARG A 185 0.06 -25.20 3.78
C ARG A 185 0.53 -24.19 4.84
N GLY A 186 0.02 -24.31 6.06
CA GLY A 186 0.26 -23.41 7.21
C GLY A 186 1.31 -23.90 8.22
N GLY A 187 1.71 -23.00 9.13
CA GLY A 187 2.61 -23.26 10.27
C GLY A 187 2.72 -22.05 11.22
N ARG A 188 2.74 -22.30 12.54
CA ARG A 188 2.65 -21.33 13.66
C ARG A 188 4.03 -20.92 14.24
N ARG A 189 4.03 -19.88 15.11
CA ARG A 189 5.03 -19.37 16.11
C ARG A 189 5.85 -18.14 15.64
N ALA A 190 6.12 -17.08 16.40
CA ALA A 190 5.75 -16.61 17.75
C ALA A 190 6.00 -15.07 17.84
N ALA A 191 5.28 -14.38 18.72
CA ALA A 191 5.20 -12.92 18.84
C ALA A 191 6.34 -12.25 19.65
N ARG A 192 6.71 -10.97 19.34
CA ARG A 192 7.14 -9.93 20.33
C ARG A 192 7.28 -8.48 19.79
N ARG A 193 6.82 -7.56 20.66
CA ARG A 193 6.82 -6.08 20.93
C ARG A 193 7.14 -4.94 19.87
N LEU A 194 6.28 -3.88 19.85
CA LEU A 194 5.87 -2.95 18.74
C LEU A 194 6.43 -1.56 19.00
N ARG A 195 6.87 -0.85 17.95
CA ARG A 195 6.75 0.61 17.82
C ARG A 195 6.93 0.96 16.34
N VAL A 196 5.80 1.32 15.71
CA VAL A 196 5.54 1.69 14.30
C VAL A 196 5.95 0.62 13.28
N LEU A 197 4.97 0.07 12.54
CA LEU A 197 5.05 -1.08 11.63
C LEU A 197 5.65 -2.37 12.24
N ARG A 198 4.86 -3.12 13.03
CA ARG A 198 5.25 -4.53 13.30
C ARG A 198 4.90 -5.41 12.11
N SER A 199 5.96 -5.81 11.41
CA SER A 199 6.05 -7.07 10.65
C SER A 199 5.07 -7.26 9.49
N ALA A 200 4.83 -6.25 8.66
CA ALA A 200 4.48 -6.54 7.27
C ALA A 200 5.76 -7.13 6.63
N LEU A 201 6.07 -8.43 6.67
CA LEU A 201 5.29 -9.55 6.16
C LEU A 201 5.59 -10.85 6.97
N ARG A 202 5.04 -11.05 8.17
CA ARG A 202 5.17 -12.34 8.92
C ARG A 202 3.85 -12.88 9.44
N SER A 203 2.88 -13.04 8.54
CA SER A 203 1.96 -14.18 8.52
C SER A 203 1.44 -14.28 7.09
N GLY A 204 1.56 -15.45 6.46
CA GLY A 204 1.28 -15.67 5.03
C GLY A 204 -0.19 -15.47 4.58
N HIS A 205 -0.98 -14.73 5.34
CA HIS A 205 -2.32 -14.23 4.98
C HIS A 205 -2.27 -12.77 4.51
N ALA A 206 -1.53 -11.89 5.20
CA ALA A 206 -1.45 -10.47 4.83
C ALA A 206 -0.67 -10.25 3.53
N ASP A 207 0.38 -11.04 3.28
CA ASP A 207 1.16 -10.99 2.04
C ASP A 207 0.33 -11.42 0.81
N ARG A 208 -0.55 -12.41 0.98
CA ARG A 208 -1.51 -12.78 -0.06
C ARG A 208 -2.59 -11.73 -0.27
N GLN A 209 -3.01 -11.01 0.77
CA GLN A 209 -4.02 -9.96 0.69
C GLN A 209 -3.45 -8.63 0.17
N LEU A 210 -2.19 -8.29 0.47
CA LEU A 210 -1.48 -7.15 -0.13
C LEU A 210 -1.09 -7.46 -1.58
N HIS A 211 -0.68 -8.69 -1.88
CA HIS A 211 -0.46 -9.17 -3.24
C HIS A 211 -1.79 -9.27 -4.00
N GLN A 212 -2.92 -9.63 -3.35
CA GLN A 212 -4.26 -9.54 -3.93
C GLN A 212 -4.64 -8.08 -4.15
N LEU A 213 -4.48 -7.17 -3.19
CA LEU A 213 -4.68 -5.73 -3.36
C LEU A 213 -3.81 -5.17 -4.49
N HIS A 214 -2.56 -5.61 -4.63
CA HIS A 214 -1.66 -5.25 -5.73
C HIS A 214 -2.15 -5.80 -7.08
N ARG A 215 -2.45 -7.10 -7.18
CA ARG A 215 -3.11 -7.70 -8.38
C ARG A 215 -4.47 -7.07 -8.66
N ARG A 216 -5.07 -6.46 -7.63
CA ARG A 216 -6.35 -5.78 -7.64
C ARG A 216 -6.25 -4.25 -7.72
N CYS A 217 -5.09 -3.63 -7.85
CA CYS A 217 -5.01 -2.16 -7.93
C CYS A 217 -4.01 -1.69 -8.99
N VAL A 218 -3.22 -2.60 -9.58
CA VAL A 218 -2.08 -2.23 -10.40
C VAL A 218 -2.21 -2.82 -11.79
N ARG A 219 -2.78 -1.99 -12.69
CA ARG A 219 -2.30 -1.67 -14.05
C ARG A 219 -3.11 -0.48 -14.56
N ALA A 220 -2.49 0.69 -14.49
CA ALA A 220 -2.80 1.87 -15.29
C ALA A 220 -1.45 2.41 -15.78
#